data_AF-A0A3D2LBD0-F1
#
_entry.id   AF-A0A3D2LBD0-F1
#
_cell.length_a   1.000
_cell.length_b   1.000
_cell.length_c   1.000
_cell.angle_alpha   90.00
_cell.angle_beta   90.00
_cell.angle_gamma   90.00
#
_symmetry.space_group_name_H-M   'P 1'
#
loop_
_entity.id
_entity.type
_entity.pdbx_description
1 polymer ?
#
loop_
_entity_poly.entity_id
_entity_poly.type
_entity_poly.pdbx_seq_one_letter_code
_entity_poly.pdbx_strand_id
1 'polypeptide(L)'
;MTPTDFAPTQFTYAFAKEKGLVVLPGREQLTVAVRQGADPLALVEARRALGSVFALESLDKDSYDRLLAEAFASGPMADDDVDAAVESRGGLESLIDDIPKAADLLDGQDDAPVIRLINGLIHEAIKRRASDIHIDPFENHLSIRYRIDGDLVEVLTPPRKLAAPILSRIKVMARLD
;
A
#
# COMPACT_ATOMS: atom_id res chain seq x y z
N MET A 1 -16.34 31.18 -6.20
CA MET A 1 -16.28 29.72 -6.02
C MET A 1 -15.03 29.42 -5.23
N THR A 2 -15.17 29.12 -3.95
CA THR A 2 -14.07 28.69 -3.09
C THR A 2 -13.68 27.28 -3.50
N PRO A 3 -12.38 26.96 -3.70
CA PRO A 3 -11.99 25.58 -3.90
C PRO A 3 -12.30 24.81 -2.61
N THR A 4 -13.12 23.77 -2.72
CA THR A 4 -13.35 22.80 -1.65
C THR A 4 -12.05 22.03 -1.45
N ASP A 5 -11.23 22.51 -0.53
CA ASP A 5 -9.99 21.86 -0.11
C ASP A 5 -10.39 20.62 0.69
N PHE A 6 -10.31 19.43 0.08
CA PHE A 6 -10.55 18.18 0.78
C PHE A 6 -9.36 17.94 1.72
N ALA A 7 -9.51 18.31 2.98
CA ALA A 7 -8.54 17.92 4.00
C ALA A 7 -8.42 16.39 3.99
N PRO A 8 -7.19 15.84 3.98
CA PRO A 8 -7.00 14.40 3.91
C PRO A 8 -7.67 13.73 5.11
N THR A 9 -8.56 12.78 4.83
CA THR A 9 -9.27 12.01 5.87
C THR A 9 -8.42 10.87 6.45
N GLN A 10 -7.23 10.63 5.89
CA GLN A 10 -6.29 9.58 6.30
C GLN A 10 -4.83 10.03 6.11
N PHE A 11 -3.91 9.46 6.89
CA PHE A 11 -2.47 9.65 6.71
C PHE A 11 -1.92 8.77 5.58
N THR A 12 -0.76 9.10 5.03
CA THR A 12 -0.01 8.14 4.19
C THR A 12 0.54 7.00 5.05
N TYR A 13 0.81 5.84 4.45
CA TYR A 13 1.41 4.71 5.18
C TYR A 13 2.78 5.09 5.77
N ALA A 14 3.62 5.81 5.02
CA ALA A 14 4.93 6.25 5.48
C ALA A 14 4.82 7.15 6.71
N PHE A 15 3.94 8.15 6.67
CA PHE A 15 3.66 9.01 7.82
C PHE A 15 3.16 8.18 9.00
N ALA A 16 2.20 7.29 8.77
CA ALA A 16 1.61 6.48 9.82
C ALA A 16 2.63 5.53 10.48
N LYS A 17 3.50 4.91 9.69
CA LYS A 17 4.55 4.01 10.19
C LYS A 17 5.64 4.75 10.96
N GLU A 18 6.15 5.85 10.40
CA GLU A 18 7.24 6.64 10.98
C GLU A 18 6.79 7.31 12.29
N LYS A 19 5.62 7.96 12.25
CA LYS A 19 5.12 8.78 13.36
C LYS A 19 4.33 7.98 14.38
N GLY A 20 3.94 6.75 14.07
CA GLY A 20 3.14 5.90 14.96
C GLY A 20 1.71 6.42 15.16
N LEU A 21 1.12 7.01 14.11
CA LEU A 21 -0.24 7.54 14.10
C LEU A 21 -1.08 6.95 12.96
N VAL A 22 -2.29 6.46 13.24
CA VAL A 22 -3.22 5.99 12.19
C VAL A 22 -4.63 6.45 12.49
N VAL A 23 -5.38 6.86 11.45
CA VAL A 23 -6.79 7.24 11.61
C VAL A 23 -7.64 5.99 11.74
N LEU A 24 -8.53 5.96 12.74
CA LEU A 24 -9.46 4.85 12.97
C LEU A 24 -10.75 5.04 12.15
N PRO A 25 -11.05 4.17 11.18
CA PRO A 25 -12.28 4.24 10.42
C PRO A 25 -13.51 3.86 11.29
N GLY A 26 -14.69 4.36 10.92
CA GLY A 26 -15.97 3.93 11.50
C GLY A 26 -16.26 4.45 12.92
N ARG A 27 -15.51 5.44 13.42
CA ARG A 27 -15.81 6.13 14.68
C ARG A 27 -16.72 7.35 14.44
N GLU A 28 -17.61 7.66 15.38
CA GLU A 28 -18.53 8.82 15.28
C GLU A 28 -17.78 10.16 15.22
N GLN A 29 -16.63 10.24 15.87
CA GLN A 29 -15.71 11.37 15.82
C GLN A 29 -14.36 10.92 15.28
N LEU A 30 -13.64 11.83 14.61
CA LEU A 30 -12.30 11.56 14.10
C LEU A 30 -11.40 11.12 15.25
N THR A 31 -10.91 9.89 15.17
CA THR A 31 -10.05 9.29 16.21
C THR A 31 -8.74 8.86 15.57
N VAL A 32 -7.64 9.24 16.20
CA VAL A 32 -6.29 8.83 15.81
C VAL A 32 -5.77 7.83 16.85
N ALA A 33 -5.44 6.64 16.40
CA ALA A 33 -4.70 5.68 17.20
C ALA A 33 -3.21 6.09 17.26
N VAL A 34 -2.63 6.03 18.45
CA VAL A 34 -1.26 6.42 18.75
C VAL A 34 -0.51 5.23 19.33
N ARG A 35 0.63 4.87 18.74
CA ARG A 35 1.50 3.85 19.29
C ARG A 35 2.11 4.33 20.60
N GLN A 36 2.11 3.50 21.63
CA GLN A 36 2.83 3.78 22.88
C GLN A 36 4.31 4.11 22.59
N GLY A 37 4.78 5.23 23.14
CA GLY A 37 6.13 5.74 22.90
C GLY A 37 6.31 6.55 21.60
N ALA A 38 5.23 6.86 20.86
CA ALA A 38 5.30 7.81 19.75
C ALA A 38 5.69 9.22 20.24
N ASP A 39 6.40 9.96 19.39
CA ASP A 39 6.82 11.34 19.68
C ASP A 39 5.59 12.25 19.84
N PRO A 40 5.42 12.97 20.98
CA PRO A 40 4.34 13.92 21.15
C PRO A 40 4.26 15.00 20.07
N LEU A 41 5.37 15.37 19.43
CA LEU A 41 5.38 16.33 18.32
C LEU A 41 4.65 15.81 17.07
N ALA A 42 4.56 14.49 16.90
CA ALA A 42 3.80 13.88 15.82
C ALA A 42 2.30 14.26 15.87
N LEU A 43 1.75 14.51 17.06
CA LEU A 43 0.35 14.93 17.22
C LEU A 43 0.10 16.33 16.65
N VAL A 44 1.11 17.21 16.72
CA VAL A 44 1.04 18.56 16.13
C VAL A 44 1.04 18.47 14.61
N GLU A 45 1.89 17.61 14.05
CA GLU A 45 1.91 17.32 12.61
C GLU A 45 0.59 16.70 12.14
N ALA A 46 0.06 15.72 12.87
CA ALA A 46 -1.23 15.11 12.59
C ALA A 46 -2.38 16.13 12.60
N ARG A 47 -2.42 17.05 13.57
CA ARG A 47 -3.41 18.14 13.61
C ARG A 47 -3.27 19.08 12.42
N ARG A 48 -2.04 19.38 12.03
CA ARG A 48 -1.78 20.21 10.84
C ARG A 48 -2.23 19.52 9.56
N ALA A 49 -2.00 18.22 9.43
CA ALA A 49 -2.36 17.43 8.26
C ALA A 49 -3.88 17.23 8.14
N LEU A 50 -4.55 16.86 9.22
CA LEU A 50 -6.00 16.57 9.22
C LEU A 50 -6.87 17.83 9.22
N GLY A 51 -6.33 18.98 9.63
CA GLY A 51 -7.05 20.25 9.65
C GLY A 51 -8.18 20.34 10.68
N SER A 52 -8.34 19.33 11.54
CA SER A 52 -9.41 19.26 12.54
C SER A 52 -8.92 18.72 13.89
N VAL A 53 -9.74 18.90 14.92
CA VAL A 53 -9.55 18.22 16.21
C VAL A 53 -9.92 16.74 16.09
N PHE A 54 -9.25 15.90 16.86
CA PHE A 54 -9.48 14.48 16.91
C PHE A 54 -9.31 13.95 18.33
N ALA A 55 -9.95 12.82 18.61
CA ALA A 55 -9.70 12.04 19.81
C ALA A 55 -8.47 11.15 19.65
N LEU A 56 -7.88 10.75 20.77
CA LEU A 56 -6.69 9.89 20.81
C LEU A 56 -7.02 8.56 21.46
N GLU A 57 -6.55 7.48 20.85
CA GLU A 57 -6.61 6.13 21.42
C GLU A 57 -5.18 5.57 21.48
N SER A 58 -4.69 5.21 22.66
CA SER A 58 -3.33 4.68 22.82
C SER A 58 -3.34 3.17 22.63
N LEU A 59 -2.44 2.66 21.78
CA LEU A 59 -2.28 1.24 21.49
C LEU A 59 -0.86 0.79 21.81
N ASP A 60 -0.71 -0.44 22.30
CA ASP A 60 0.58 -1.11 22.35
C ASP A 60 1.13 -1.33 20.92
N LYS A 61 2.42 -1.67 20.82
CA LYS A 61 3.11 -1.85 19.54
C LYS A 61 2.41 -2.90 18.66
N ASP A 62 2.08 -4.06 19.22
CA ASP A 62 1.55 -5.17 18.43
C ASP A 62 0.14 -4.86 17.92
N SER A 63 -0.69 -4.23 18.75
CA SER A 63 -2.03 -3.79 18.35
C SER A 63 -1.98 -2.68 17.30
N TYR A 64 -1.03 -1.75 17.42
CA TYR A 64 -0.81 -0.70 16.44
C TYR A 64 -0.36 -1.27 15.09
N ASP A 65 0.62 -2.17 15.09
CA ASP A 65 1.18 -2.75 13.86
C ASP A 65 0.11 -3.57 13.10
N ARG A 66 -0.75 -4.31 13.81
CA ARG A 66 -1.92 -4.99 13.23
C ARG A 66 -2.90 -4.02 12.59
N LEU A 67 -3.25 -2.95 13.30
CA LEU A 67 -4.18 -1.93 12.81
C LEU A 67 -3.63 -1.20 11.58
N LEU A 68 -2.33 -0.84 11.60
CA LEU A 68 -1.66 -0.20 10.48
C LEU A 68 -1.70 -1.10 9.24
N ALA A 69 -1.45 -2.40 9.41
CA ALA A 69 -1.54 -3.36 8.31
C ALA A 69 -2.96 -3.43 7.74
N GLU A 70 -3.99 -3.47 8.60
CA GLU A 70 -5.39 -3.55 8.17
C GLU A 70 -5.88 -2.25 7.50
N ALA A 71 -5.60 -1.08 8.09
CA ALA A 71 -6.03 0.22 7.59
C ALA A 71 -5.48 0.58 6.19
N PHE A 72 -4.32 0.01 5.83
CA PHE A 72 -3.67 0.23 4.54
C PHE A 72 -3.66 -1.01 3.64
N ALA A 73 -4.27 -2.12 4.05
CA ALA A 73 -4.47 -3.27 3.17
C ALA A 73 -5.55 -3.02 2.10
N SER A 74 -6.40 -2.01 2.27
CA SER A 74 -7.60 -1.81 1.43
C SER A 74 -7.91 -0.34 1.09
N GLY A 75 -6.96 0.58 1.23
CA GLY A 75 -7.21 2.02 1.15
C GLY A 75 -7.08 2.67 -0.25
N PRO A 76 -7.94 3.65 -0.60
CA PRO A 76 -7.96 4.36 -1.89
C PRO A 76 -6.80 5.35 -2.12
N MET A 77 -5.96 5.60 -1.12
CA MET A 77 -4.75 6.44 -1.28
C MET A 77 -3.64 5.78 -2.11
N ALA A 78 -3.83 4.52 -2.51
CA ALA A 78 -2.98 3.90 -3.51
C ALA A 78 -3.35 4.37 -4.94
N ASP A 79 -4.59 4.76 -5.22
CA ASP A 79 -5.03 4.97 -6.61
C ASP A 79 -4.44 6.24 -7.24
N ASP A 80 -4.42 7.40 -6.56
CA ASP A 80 -3.92 8.65 -7.17
C ASP A 80 -2.39 8.64 -7.46
N ASP A 81 -1.59 8.04 -6.57
CA ASP A 81 -0.13 7.90 -6.78
C ASP A 81 0.19 6.75 -7.76
N VAL A 82 -0.63 5.69 -7.80
CA VAL A 82 -0.47 4.60 -8.76
C VAL A 82 -0.91 5.04 -10.15
N ASP A 83 -1.98 5.82 -10.30
CA ASP A 83 -2.40 6.41 -11.58
C ASP A 83 -1.28 7.26 -12.16
N ALA A 84 -0.71 8.16 -11.35
CA ALA A 84 0.41 8.97 -11.79
C ALA A 84 1.66 8.13 -12.16
N ALA A 85 1.95 7.07 -11.41
CA ALA A 85 3.11 6.19 -11.67
C ALA A 85 2.91 5.26 -12.88
N VAL A 86 1.70 4.76 -13.11
CA VAL A 86 1.36 3.92 -14.26
C VAL A 86 1.28 4.76 -15.53
N GLU A 87 0.81 6.01 -15.45
CA GLU A 87 0.67 6.91 -16.61
C GLU A 87 1.95 7.68 -16.97
N SER A 88 2.88 7.91 -16.02
CA SER A 88 4.13 8.64 -16.27
C SER A 88 5.38 7.76 -16.12
N ARG A 89 6.17 7.68 -17.21
CA ARG A 89 7.54 7.12 -17.31
C ARG A 89 7.67 5.60 -17.18
N GLY A 90 6.92 4.86 -17.99
CA GLY A 90 7.26 3.47 -18.30
C GLY A 90 6.45 2.41 -17.57
N GLY A 91 5.25 2.75 -17.07
CA GLY A 91 4.27 1.77 -16.63
C GLY A 91 4.71 0.98 -15.40
N LEU A 92 4.30 -0.27 -15.36
CA LEU A 92 4.47 -1.19 -14.24
C LEU A 92 5.93 -1.57 -13.98
N GLU A 93 6.77 -1.45 -15.01
CA GLU A 93 8.21 -1.68 -14.96
C GLU A 93 8.92 -0.65 -14.08
N SER A 94 8.48 0.61 -14.08
CA SER A 94 9.04 1.65 -13.23
C SER A 94 8.86 1.35 -11.74
N LEU A 95 7.73 0.75 -11.38
CA LEU A 95 7.45 0.30 -10.02
C LEU A 95 8.36 -0.86 -9.57
N ILE A 96 8.91 -1.65 -10.51
CA ILE A 96 9.91 -2.67 -10.18
C ILE A 96 11.25 -2.02 -9.85
N ASP A 97 11.66 -1.00 -10.60
CA ASP A 97 12.95 -0.34 -10.44
C ASP A 97 13.05 0.36 -9.06
N ASP A 98 11.92 0.82 -8.55
CA ASP A 98 11.78 1.40 -7.21
C ASP A 98 11.82 0.36 -6.07
N ILE A 99 11.78 -0.94 -6.37
CA ILE A 99 11.86 -1.99 -5.36
C ILE A 99 13.32 -2.19 -4.93
N PRO A 100 13.65 -2.02 -3.63
CA PRO A 100 14.98 -2.26 -3.11
C PRO A 100 15.51 -3.66 -3.45
N LYS A 101 16.84 -3.83 -3.41
CA LYS A 101 17.44 -5.14 -3.67
C LYS A 101 16.96 -6.13 -2.60
N ALA A 102 16.85 -7.41 -2.98
CA ALA A 102 16.23 -8.46 -2.17
C ALA A 102 16.83 -8.66 -0.76
N ALA A 103 18.07 -8.21 -0.53
CA ALA A 103 18.66 -8.21 0.82
C ALA A 103 17.88 -7.29 1.78
N ASP A 104 17.43 -6.12 1.31
CA ASP A 104 16.73 -5.12 2.14
C ASP A 104 15.23 -5.48 2.35
N LEU A 105 14.66 -6.29 1.47
CA LEU A 105 13.26 -6.76 1.55
C LEU A 105 13.04 -7.83 2.62
N LEU A 106 14.06 -8.64 2.92
CA LEU A 106 13.98 -9.71 3.93
C LEU A 106 14.06 -9.17 5.36
N ASP A 107 14.62 -7.97 5.55
CA ASP A 107 14.74 -7.31 6.85
C ASP A 107 13.44 -6.61 7.31
N GLY A 108 12.31 -6.89 6.64
CA GLY A 108 10.94 -6.68 7.16
C GLY A 108 10.50 -5.23 7.36
N GLN A 109 11.25 -4.25 6.86
CA GLN A 109 11.00 -2.84 7.18
C GLN A 109 10.38 -2.02 6.04
N ASP A 110 10.23 -2.53 4.82
CA ASP A 110 9.60 -1.74 3.75
C ASP A 110 8.77 -2.57 2.76
N ASP A 111 7.57 -2.97 3.19
CA ASP A 111 6.55 -3.58 2.31
C ASP A 111 6.00 -2.58 1.28
N ALA A 112 6.24 -1.28 1.44
CA ALA A 112 5.58 -0.25 0.66
C ALA A 112 5.81 -0.40 -0.86
N PRO A 113 7.02 -0.68 -1.38
CA PRO A 113 7.26 -0.86 -2.81
C PRO A 113 6.52 -2.08 -3.39
N VAL A 114 6.48 -3.20 -2.65
CA VAL A 114 5.78 -4.42 -3.07
C VAL A 114 4.27 -4.19 -3.09
N ILE A 115 3.74 -3.49 -2.08
CA ILE A 115 2.33 -3.09 -2.05
C ILE A 115 1.99 -2.20 -3.24
N ARG A 116 2.82 -1.20 -3.56
CA ARG A 116 2.61 -0.33 -4.72
C ARG A 116 2.57 -1.12 -6.03
N LEU A 117 3.48 -2.08 -6.21
CA LEU A 117 3.48 -2.93 -7.40
C LEU A 117 2.20 -3.78 -7.50
N ILE A 118 1.75 -4.37 -6.39
CA ILE A 118 0.51 -5.17 -6.35
C ILE A 118 -0.71 -4.30 -6.67
N ASN A 119 -0.78 -3.10 -6.09
CA ASN A 119 -1.88 -2.18 -6.37
C ASN A 119 -1.87 -1.72 -7.83
N GLY A 120 -0.69 -1.41 -8.39
CA GLY A 120 -0.54 -1.12 -9.83
C GLY A 120 -0.98 -2.28 -10.73
N LEU A 121 -0.64 -3.51 -10.36
CA LEU A 121 -1.08 -4.71 -11.07
C LEU A 121 -2.60 -4.87 -11.07
N ILE A 122 -3.26 -4.62 -9.92
CA ILE A 122 -4.71 -4.74 -9.80
C ILE A 122 -5.40 -3.60 -10.57
N HIS A 123 -4.88 -2.37 -10.43
CA HIS A 123 -5.41 -1.22 -11.12
C HIS A 123 -5.34 -1.41 -12.64
N GLU A 124 -4.17 -1.78 -13.18
CA GLU A 124 -3.99 -1.99 -14.62
C GLU A 124 -4.86 -3.16 -15.13
N ALA A 125 -5.03 -4.23 -14.33
CA ALA A 125 -5.94 -5.32 -14.66
C ALA A 125 -7.40 -4.82 -14.81
N ILE A 126 -7.86 -3.93 -13.92
CA ILE A 126 -9.19 -3.31 -14.00
C ILE A 126 -9.28 -2.43 -15.25
N LYS A 127 -8.29 -1.57 -15.51
CA LYS A 127 -8.21 -0.69 -16.70
C LYS A 127 -8.29 -1.49 -17.99
N ARG A 128 -7.60 -2.64 -18.04
CA ARG A 128 -7.59 -3.58 -19.18
C ARG A 128 -8.77 -4.55 -19.18
N ARG A 129 -9.67 -4.50 -18.20
CA ARG A 129 -10.82 -5.41 -18.04
C ARG A 129 -10.42 -6.88 -18.04
N ALA A 130 -9.30 -7.19 -17.40
CA ALA A 130 -8.85 -8.57 -17.23
C ALA A 130 -9.79 -9.34 -16.28
N SER A 131 -10.10 -10.59 -16.61
CA SER A 131 -10.90 -11.48 -15.74
C SER A 131 -10.05 -12.12 -14.64
N ASP A 132 -8.77 -12.37 -14.93
CA ASP A 132 -7.85 -13.07 -14.03
C ASP A 132 -6.47 -12.42 -14.08
N ILE A 133 -5.79 -12.42 -12.93
CA ILE A 133 -4.38 -12.09 -12.79
C ILE A 133 -3.62 -13.37 -12.42
N HIS A 134 -2.73 -13.81 -13.29
CA HIS A 134 -1.87 -14.98 -13.09
C HIS A 134 -0.49 -14.52 -12.62
N ILE A 135 -0.01 -15.08 -11.51
CA ILE A 135 1.30 -14.79 -10.93
C ILE A 135 2.05 -16.12 -10.76
N ASP A 136 2.93 -16.43 -11.70
CA ASP A 136 3.54 -17.75 -11.88
C ASP A 136 5.06 -17.69 -11.65
N PRO A 137 5.60 -18.24 -10.55
CA PRO A 137 7.03 -18.25 -10.28
C PRO A 137 7.77 -19.36 -11.07
N PHE A 138 8.62 -18.96 -12.01
CA PHE A 138 9.51 -19.83 -12.80
C PHE A 138 10.94 -19.86 -12.24
N GLU A 139 11.76 -20.84 -12.65
CA GLU A 139 13.12 -21.06 -12.10
C GLU A 139 13.95 -19.76 -12.02
N ASN A 140 13.93 -18.95 -13.08
CA ASN A 140 14.77 -17.75 -13.20
C ASN A 140 14.01 -16.41 -13.15
N HIS A 141 12.67 -16.43 -13.21
CA HIS A 141 11.85 -15.21 -13.25
C HIS A 141 10.48 -15.43 -12.60
N LEU A 142 9.75 -14.35 -12.36
CA LEU A 142 8.33 -14.36 -12.07
C LEU A 142 7.61 -13.94 -13.36
N SER A 143 6.60 -14.67 -13.80
CA SER A 143 5.76 -14.25 -14.93
C SER A 143 4.43 -13.77 -14.38
N ILE A 144 3.99 -12.61 -14.84
CA ILE A 144 2.68 -12.06 -14.50
C ILE A 144 1.89 -11.84 -15.79
N ARG A 145 0.69 -12.43 -15.83
CA ARG A 145 -0.16 -12.45 -17.03
C ARG A 145 -1.59 -12.07 -16.68
N TYR A 146 -2.26 -11.41 -17.61
CA TYR A 146 -3.69 -11.15 -17.51
C TYR A 146 -4.46 -12.06 -18.46
N ARG A 147 -5.66 -12.49 -18.03
CA ARG A 147 -6.65 -13.04 -18.96
C ARG A 147 -7.53 -11.90 -19.46
N ILE A 148 -7.44 -11.57 -20.74
CA ILE A 148 -8.24 -10.52 -21.39
C ILE A 148 -9.00 -11.16 -22.54
N ASP A 149 -10.33 -11.07 -22.51
CA ASP A 149 -11.22 -11.69 -23.52
C ASP A 149 -10.94 -13.19 -23.80
N GLY A 150 -10.43 -13.90 -22.78
CA GLY A 150 -10.10 -15.33 -22.85
C GLY A 150 -8.62 -15.62 -23.09
N ASP A 151 -7.86 -14.67 -23.64
CA ASP A 151 -6.45 -14.83 -23.97
C ASP A 151 -5.53 -14.47 -22.81
N LEU A 152 -4.44 -15.24 -22.64
CA LEU A 152 -3.40 -14.94 -21.66
C LEU A 152 -2.34 -14.03 -22.28
N VAL A 153 -2.19 -12.83 -21.71
CA VAL A 153 -1.23 -11.82 -22.15
C VAL A 153 -0.20 -11.59 -21.05
N GLU A 154 1.08 -11.78 -21.36
CA GLU A 154 2.17 -11.44 -20.43
C GLU A 154 2.32 -9.92 -20.33
N VAL A 155 2.31 -9.42 -19.10
CA VAL A 155 2.35 -7.99 -18.80
C VAL A 155 3.57 -7.57 -18.01
N LEU A 156 4.20 -8.50 -17.31
CA LEU A 156 5.38 -8.21 -16.52
C LEU A 156 6.19 -9.48 -16.28
N THR A 157 7.52 -9.36 -16.32
CA THR A 157 8.44 -10.47 -16.06
C THR A 157 9.46 -10.10 -14.98
N PRO A 158 9.04 -9.92 -13.70
CA PRO A 158 9.97 -9.50 -12.66
C PRO A 158 11.06 -10.53 -12.36
N PRO A 159 12.17 -10.11 -11.74
CA PRO A 159 13.18 -11.03 -11.25
C PRO A 159 12.61 -12.01 -10.22
N ARG A 160 13.02 -13.29 -10.27
CA ARG A 160 12.55 -14.37 -9.37
C ARG A 160 12.56 -14.01 -7.88
N LYS A 161 13.52 -13.20 -7.45
CA LYS A 161 13.65 -12.73 -6.06
C LYS A 161 12.39 -12.01 -5.53
N LEU A 162 11.56 -11.45 -6.40
CA LEU A 162 10.31 -10.77 -6.03
C LEU A 162 9.12 -11.71 -5.80
N ALA A 163 9.23 -12.99 -6.19
CA ALA A 163 8.13 -13.95 -6.02
C ALA A 163 7.73 -14.12 -4.54
N ALA A 164 8.70 -14.35 -3.65
CA ALA A 164 8.44 -14.56 -2.23
C ALA A 164 7.73 -13.37 -1.55
N PRO A 165 8.24 -12.12 -1.65
CA PRO A 165 7.57 -10.98 -1.02
C PRO A 165 6.19 -10.69 -1.63
N ILE A 166 6.02 -10.82 -2.96
CA ILE A 166 4.71 -10.62 -3.61
C ILE A 166 3.69 -11.67 -3.12
N LEU A 167 4.05 -12.95 -3.14
CA LEU A 167 3.16 -14.03 -2.69
C LEU A 167 2.81 -13.90 -1.20
N SER A 168 3.79 -13.58 -0.36
CA SER A 168 3.56 -13.31 1.06
C SER A 168 2.59 -12.15 1.27
N ARG A 169 2.75 -11.06 0.51
CA ARG A 169 1.86 -9.90 0.64
C ARG A 169 0.44 -10.21 0.16
N ILE A 170 0.28 -10.94 -0.94
CA ILE A 170 -1.04 -11.39 -1.43
C ILE A 170 -1.74 -12.28 -0.40
N LYS A 171 -1.00 -13.21 0.21
CA LYS A 171 -1.50 -14.06 1.30
C LYS A 171 -2.05 -13.23 2.46
N VAL A 172 -1.27 -12.26 2.94
CA VAL A 172 -1.69 -11.33 4.01
C VAL A 172 -2.96 -10.56 3.61
N MET A 173 -3.00 -9.99 2.40
CA MET A 173 -4.17 -9.23 1.91
C MET A 173 -5.43 -10.11 1.80
N ALA A 174 -5.25 -11.39 1.42
CA ALA A 174 -6.33 -12.37 1.30
C ALA A 174 -6.70 -13.05 2.63
N ARG A 175 -6.01 -12.74 3.73
CA ARG A 175 -6.15 -13.43 5.03
C ARG A 175 -5.92 -14.94 4.92
N LEU A 176 -4.95 -15.34 4.09
CA LEU A 176 -4.51 -16.71 3.89
C LEU A 176 -3.16 -16.89 4.60
N ASP A 177 -3.05 -17.84 5.52
CA ASP A 177 -1.76 -18.22 6.15
C ASP A 177 -0.88 -19.06 5.17
#